data_AF-A0A6B0VQ46-F1
#
_entry.id   AF-A0A6B0VQ46-F1
#
_cell.length_a   1.000
_cell.length_b   1.000
_cell.length_c   1.000
_cell.angle_alpha   90.00
_cell.angle_beta   90.00
_cell.angle_gamma   90.00
#
_symmetry.space_group_name_H-M   'P 1'
#
loop_
_entity.id
_entity.type
_entity.pdbx_description
1 polymer ?
#
loop_
_entity_poly.entity_id
_entity_poly.type
_entity_poly.pdbx_seq_one_letter_code
_entity_poly.pdbx_strand_id
1 'polypeptide(L)'
;MGREHSVGELLERAVTTLRSEGPRELYRRGGPYLKRRRDRCWKRLLARAGGIPAARAYLRARRIVRPDTITDAEPFERLWIDPGRIDLQVRTASNRWGRVVDGEWDRAAVPFEETVSYRSVEAHFRHGTPWRETAEFEQYRERLEAGEQPKGCTTEEELESRFEELDAIYEQIATDGYRSQPALWADRPEYQRTVFYKWDRTLDPRLDEVTVSIGRNGSILHSDRGDHRLAIATLLDCPTIPVLVRRRHARWQSIRDEIVSATRRSDLTARARSHLDHPDVRRCHEFEEPPAENTRSAASTARD
;
A
#
# COMPACT_ATOMS: atom_id res chain seq x y z
N MET A 1 -9.34 -19.26 1.85
CA MET A 1 -7.99 -19.66 2.30
C MET A 1 -7.26 -20.27 1.11
N GLY A 2 -5.92 -20.23 1.03
CA GLY A 2 -5.23 -21.11 0.07
C GLY A 2 -5.07 -22.47 0.71
N ARG A 3 -5.83 -23.49 0.29
CA ARG A 3 -5.71 -24.87 0.77
C ARG A 3 -4.23 -25.26 0.84
N GLU A 4 -3.71 -25.52 2.05
CA GLU A 4 -2.33 -25.98 2.20
C GLU A 4 -2.27 -27.41 1.67
N HIS A 5 -1.89 -27.53 0.39
CA HIS A 5 -1.71 -28.83 -0.23
C HIS A 5 -0.67 -29.63 0.52
N SER A 6 -1.00 -30.90 0.80
CA SER A 6 -0.03 -31.82 1.37
C SER A 6 1.15 -32.00 0.40
N VAL A 7 2.31 -32.41 0.92
CA VAL A 7 3.48 -32.70 0.06
C VAL A 7 3.12 -33.76 -0.98
N GLY A 8 2.29 -34.74 -0.62
CA GLY A 8 1.78 -35.76 -1.53
C GLY A 8 0.92 -35.19 -2.66
N GLU A 9 -0.06 -34.34 -2.34
CA GLU A 9 -0.92 -33.69 -3.35
C GLU A 9 -0.13 -32.82 -4.35
N LEU A 10 0.92 -32.13 -3.86
CA LEU A 10 1.79 -31.31 -4.71
C LEU A 10 2.65 -32.16 -5.62
N LEU A 11 3.18 -33.27 -5.12
CA LEU A 11 3.98 -34.21 -5.91
C LEU A 11 3.12 -34.88 -6.99
N GLU A 12 1.90 -35.30 -6.63
CA GLU A 12 0.96 -35.90 -7.57
C GLU A 12 0.58 -34.90 -8.68
N ARG A 13 0.22 -33.65 -8.33
CA ARG A 13 -0.04 -32.60 -9.31
C ARG A 13 1.18 -32.26 -10.17
N ALA A 14 2.38 -32.26 -9.57
CA ALA A 14 3.62 -32.01 -10.30
C ALA A 14 3.92 -33.11 -11.32
N VAL A 15 3.75 -34.38 -10.93
CA VAL A 15 3.92 -35.55 -11.80
C VAL A 15 2.88 -35.55 -12.91
N THR A 16 1.61 -35.28 -12.59
CA THR A 16 0.53 -35.18 -13.59
C THR A 16 0.83 -34.09 -14.61
N THR A 17 1.15 -32.87 -14.16
CA THR A 17 1.48 -31.75 -15.06
C THR A 17 2.71 -32.07 -15.91
N LEU A 18 3.74 -32.70 -15.33
CA LEU A 18 4.94 -33.10 -16.06
C LEU A 18 4.64 -34.11 -17.16
N ARG A 19 3.74 -35.06 -16.91
CA ARG A 19 3.35 -36.11 -17.86
C ARG A 19 2.39 -35.62 -18.94
N SER A 20 1.44 -34.76 -18.60
CA SER A 20 0.40 -34.30 -19.54
C SER A 20 0.81 -33.07 -20.34
N GLU A 21 1.55 -32.13 -19.73
CA GLU A 21 1.80 -30.80 -20.31
C GLU A 21 3.30 -30.46 -20.38
N GLY A 22 4.16 -31.32 -19.81
CA GLY A 22 5.61 -31.22 -19.93
C GLY A 22 6.31 -30.33 -18.89
N PRO A 23 7.65 -30.30 -18.93
CA PRO A 23 8.47 -29.65 -17.90
C PRO A 23 8.37 -28.12 -17.90
N ARG A 24 8.13 -27.50 -19.05
CA ARG A 24 7.93 -26.03 -19.14
C ARG A 24 6.68 -25.61 -18.39
N GLU A 25 5.60 -26.37 -18.51
CA GLU A 25 4.34 -26.07 -17.83
C GLU A 25 4.44 -26.32 -16.32
N LEU A 26 5.12 -27.39 -15.92
CA LEU A 26 5.44 -27.62 -14.52
C LEU A 26 6.20 -26.44 -13.90
N TYR A 27 7.19 -25.90 -14.60
CA TYR A 27 7.90 -24.71 -14.13
C TYR A 27 6.99 -23.48 -14.08
N ARG A 28 6.17 -23.26 -15.12
CA ARG A 28 5.22 -22.14 -15.19
C ARG A 28 4.23 -22.15 -14.02
N ARG A 29 3.68 -23.32 -13.67
CA ARG A 29 2.71 -23.50 -12.56
C ARG A 29 3.39 -23.59 -11.20
N GLY A 30 4.51 -24.30 -11.10
CA GLY A 30 5.22 -24.59 -9.85
C GLY A 30 6.09 -23.44 -9.35
N GLY A 31 6.71 -22.67 -10.25
CA GLY A 31 7.60 -21.56 -9.89
C GLY A 31 6.95 -20.50 -8.99
N PRO A 32 5.78 -19.93 -9.34
CA PRO A 32 5.04 -19.01 -8.49
C PRO A 32 4.65 -19.62 -7.14
N TYR A 33 4.28 -20.90 -7.10
CA TYR A 33 3.92 -21.61 -5.86
C TYR A 33 5.12 -21.72 -4.91
N LEU A 34 6.27 -22.19 -5.41
CA LEU A 34 7.51 -22.31 -4.63
C LEU A 34 8.00 -20.95 -4.12
N LYS A 35 7.94 -19.92 -4.97
CA LYS A 35 8.28 -18.54 -4.59
C LYS A 35 7.39 -18.05 -3.44
N ARG A 36 6.06 -18.24 -3.54
CA ARG A 36 5.12 -17.90 -2.46
C ARG A 36 5.41 -18.67 -1.16
N ARG A 37 5.75 -19.96 -1.25
CA ARG A 37 6.10 -20.80 -0.09
C ARG A 37 7.37 -20.30 0.59
N ARG A 38 8.43 -20.03 -0.19
CA ARG A 38 9.68 -19.45 0.31
C ARG A 38 9.45 -18.11 0.99
N ASP A 39 8.73 -17.20 0.33
CA ASP A 39 8.45 -15.86 0.86
C ASP A 39 7.61 -15.95 2.16
N ARG A 40 6.67 -16.91 2.27
CA ARG A 40 5.95 -17.21 3.52
C ARG A 40 6.86 -17.74 4.62
N CYS A 41 7.74 -18.69 4.32
CA CYS A 41 8.72 -19.19 5.30
C CYS A 41 9.62 -18.07 5.79
N TRP A 42 10.09 -17.20 4.90
CA TRP A 42 10.93 -16.05 5.24
C TRP A 42 10.21 -15.07 6.18
N LYS A 43 8.94 -14.75 5.90
CA LYS A 43 8.12 -13.91 6.78
C LYS A 43 7.88 -14.55 8.14
N ARG A 44 7.56 -15.85 8.20
CA ARG A 44 7.41 -16.60 9.46
C ARG A 44 8.70 -16.61 10.27
N LEU A 45 9.84 -16.71 9.60
CA LEU A 45 11.15 -16.69 10.24
C LEU A 45 11.48 -15.31 10.82
N LEU A 46 11.23 -14.23 10.07
CA LEU A 46 11.33 -12.87 10.60
C LEU A 46 10.37 -12.61 11.77
N ALA A 47 9.12 -13.06 11.67
CA ALA A 47 8.15 -12.93 12.76
C ALA A 47 8.66 -13.60 14.05
N ARG A 48 9.23 -14.81 13.93
CA ARG A 48 9.86 -15.52 15.05
C ARG A 48 11.16 -14.88 15.54
N ALA A 49 11.93 -14.26 14.65
CA ALA A 49 13.20 -13.59 14.96
C ALA A 49 13.04 -12.17 15.53
N GLY A 50 11.82 -11.74 15.86
CA GLY A 50 11.55 -10.43 16.45
C GLY A 50 10.68 -9.48 15.62
N GLY A 51 10.01 -9.96 14.55
CA GLY A 51 8.98 -9.21 13.83
C GLY A 51 9.50 -7.96 13.12
N ILE A 52 8.87 -6.81 13.40
CA ILE A 52 9.20 -5.50 12.79
C ILE A 52 10.70 -5.15 12.97
N PRO A 53 11.28 -5.17 14.19
CA PRO A 53 12.72 -5.00 14.39
C PRO A 53 13.61 -5.87 13.50
N ALA A 54 13.31 -7.17 13.38
CA ALA A 54 14.10 -8.09 12.56
C ALA A 54 14.02 -7.74 11.07
N ALA A 55 12.84 -7.34 10.58
CA ALA A 55 12.69 -6.90 9.20
C ALA A 55 13.39 -5.57 8.92
N ARG A 56 13.42 -4.64 9.88
CA ARG A 56 14.21 -3.40 9.79
C ARG A 56 15.68 -3.72 9.64
N ALA A 57 16.22 -4.56 10.53
CA ALA A 57 17.62 -4.99 10.48
C ALA A 57 17.96 -5.65 9.13
N TYR A 58 17.08 -6.53 8.64
CA TYR A 58 17.23 -7.15 7.33
C TYR A 58 17.28 -6.13 6.18
N LEU A 59 16.37 -5.15 6.15
CA LEU A 59 16.35 -4.14 5.09
C LEU A 59 17.58 -3.23 5.16
N ARG A 60 18.04 -2.85 6.36
CA ARG A 60 19.28 -2.10 6.57
C ARG A 60 20.50 -2.87 6.06
N ALA A 61 20.64 -4.14 6.44
CA ALA A 61 21.74 -4.99 5.97
C ALA A 61 21.72 -5.14 4.44
N ARG A 62 20.54 -5.26 3.85
CA ARG A 62 20.40 -5.35 2.40
C ARG A 62 20.70 -4.06 1.66
N ARG A 63 20.45 -2.90 2.28
CA ARG A 63 20.85 -1.61 1.72
C ARG A 63 22.36 -1.51 1.60
N ILE A 64 23.11 -1.96 2.61
CA ILE A 64 24.59 -1.98 2.57
C ILE A 64 25.09 -2.74 1.34
N VAL A 65 24.46 -3.89 1.02
CA VAL A 65 24.85 -4.73 -0.12
C VAL A 65 24.29 -4.22 -1.46
N ARG A 66 23.14 -3.55 -1.46
CA ARG A 66 22.43 -3.11 -2.68
C ARG A 66 21.75 -1.75 -2.49
N PRO A 67 22.53 -0.66 -2.37
CA PRO A 67 22.01 0.67 -2.07
C PRO A 67 21.02 1.17 -3.12
N ASP A 68 21.23 0.88 -4.39
CA ASP A 68 20.36 1.36 -5.48
C ASP A 68 18.98 0.70 -5.53
N THR A 69 18.76 -0.37 -4.75
CA THR A 69 17.51 -1.16 -4.80
C THR A 69 16.71 -1.11 -3.50
N ILE A 70 17.29 -0.51 -2.45
CA ILE A 70 16.72 -0.38 -1.12
C ILE A 70 16.84 1.06 -0.66
N THR A 71 15.71 1.65 -0.34
CA THR A 71 15.61 3.04 0.14
C THR A 71 16.32 3.21 1.48
N ASP A 72 16.84 4.40 1.74
CA ASP A 72 17.37 4.82 3.03
C ASP A 72 16.26 5.15 4.05
N ALA A 73 15.07 5.49 3.56
CA ALA A 73 13.91 5.81 4.38
C ALA A 73 13.49 4.64 5.29
N GLU A 74 12.93 4.95 6.46
CA GLU A 74 12.44 3.94 7.39
C GLU A 74 11.28 3.15 6.75
N PRO A 75 11.43 1.82 6.51
CA PRO A 75 10.49 1.07 5.67
C PRO A 75 9.07 0.89 6.24
N PHE A 76 8.88 1.14 7.54
CA PHE A 76 7.65 0.95 8.29
C PHE A 76 7.20 2.22 9.01
N GLU A 77 7.80 3.38 8.71
CA GLU A 77 7.31 4.68 9.15
C GLU A 77 6.00 4.98 8.45
N ARG A 78 5.02 5.45 9.24
CA ARG A 78 3.74 5.91 8.73
C ARG A 78 3.84 7.36 8.35
N LEU A 79 3.48 7.65 7.10
CA LEU A 79 3.26 9.01 6.64
C LEU A 79 1.80 9.36 6.88
N TRP A 80 1.54 10.50 7.51
CA TRP A 80 0.20 11.04 7.63
C TRP A 80 -0.03 11.99 6.46
N ILE A 81 -1.00 11.65 5.61
CA ILE A 81 -1.31 12.36 4.38
C ILE A 81 -2.81 12.53 4.24
N ASP A 82 -3.21 13.63 3.61
CA ASP A 82 -4.57 13.82 3.12
C ASP A 82 -4.91 12.73 2.09
N PRO A 83 -5.99 11.94 2.28
CA PRO A 83 -6.43 10.91 1.33
C PRO A 83 -6.75 11.49 -0.06
N GLY A 84 -7.18 12.75 -0.16
CA GLY A 84 -7.42 13.45 -1.42
C GLY A 84 -6.17 13.73 -2.24
N ARG A 85 -4.96 13.45 -1.71
CA ARG A 85 -3.70 13.49 -2.49
C ARG A 85 -3.41 12.17 -3.22
N ILE A 86 -4.27 11.16 -3.10
CA ILE A 86 -4.08 9.81 -3.64
C ILE A 86 -5.06 9.57 -4.80
N ASP A 87 -4.83 10.26 -5.92
CA ASP A 87 -5.77 10.25 -7.05
C ASP A 87 -5.69 8.99 -7.93
N LEU A 88 -4.57 8.26 -7.84
CA LEU A 88 -4.23 7.19 -8.76
C LEU A 88 -3.85 5.90 -8.03
N GLN A 89 -4.23 4.76 -8.59
CA GLN A 89 -3.81 3.43 -8.18
C GLN A 89 -2.88 2.78 -9.20
N VAL A 90 -1.74 2.27 -8.76
CA VAL A 90 -0.82 1.55 -9.67
C VAL A 90 -1.42 0.20 -10.11
N ARG A 91 -1.31 -0.12 -11.40
CA ARG A 91 -1.73 -1.43 -11.93
C ARG A 91 -0.83 -2.57 -11.45
N THR A 92 0.44 -2.28 -11.18
CA THR A 92 1.45 -3.28 -10.81
C THR A 92 1.94 -3.06 -9.39
N ALA A 93 1.16 -3.46 -8.39
CA ALA A 93 1.52 -3.22 -7.00
C ALA A 93 2.82 -3.92 -6.55
N SER A 94 3.50 -3.38 -5.54
CA SER A 94 4.71 -3.98 -4.96
C SER A 94 4.40 -4.66 -3.63
N ASN A 95 4.63 -5.97 -3.58
CA ASN A 95 4.50 -6.74 -2.33
C ASN A 95 5.77 -6.68 -1.45
N ARG A 96 6.78 -5.89 -1.84
CA ARG A 96 8.08 -5.78 -1.16
C ARG A 96 8.21 -4.39 -0.55
N TRP A 97 8.64 -4.36 0.71
CA TRP A 97 8.92 -3.13 1.46
C TRP A 97 10.27 -2.51 1.11
N GLY A 98 10.35 -1.20 1.23
CA GLY A 98 11.60 -0.43 1.16
C GLY A 98 12.30 -0.49 -0.19
N ARG A 99 11.57 -0.71 -1.30
CA ARG A 99 12.20 -0.87 -2.63
C ARG A 99 12.38 0.45 -3.35
N VAL A 100 13.50 0.55 -4.06
CA VAL A 100 13.73 1.52 -5.14
C VAL A 100 13.57 0.77 -6.45
N VAL A 101 12.69 1.25 -7.32
CA VAL A 101 12.34 0.59 -8.59
C VAL A 101 12.26 1.64 -9.69
N ASP A 102 13.01 1.43 -10.77
CA ASP A 102 12.93 2.27 -11.98
C ASP A 102 11.88 1.74 -12.97
N GLY A 103 11.64 2.48 -14.04
CA GLY A 103 10.74 2.12 -15.13
C GLY A 103 9.35 2.75 -15.04
N GLU A 104 8.44 2.32 -15.91
CA GLU A 104 7.18 3.04 -16.17
C GLU A 104 6.00 2.62 -15.27
N TRP A 105 6.28 1.95 -14.16
CA TRP A 105 5.24 1.39 -13.29
C TRP A 105 4.35 2.46 -12.65
N ASP A 106 4.85 3.67 -12.47
CA ASP A 106 4.13 4.81 -11.90
C ASP A 106 3.20 5.48 -12.91
N ARG A 107 3.45 5.30 -14.22
CA ARG A 107 2.54 5.74 -15.29
C ARG A 107 1.46 4.72 -15.61
N ALA A 108 1.74 3.43 -15.37
CA ALA A 108 0.75 2.37 -15.47
C ALA A 108 -0.19 2.40 -14.25
N ALA A 109 -1.04 3.43 -14.19
CA ALA A 109 -1.99 3.67 -13.11
C ALA A 109 -3.41 3.92 -13.66
N VAL A 110 -4.40 3.87 -12.78
CA VAL A 110 -5.80 4.20 -13.06
C VAL A 110 -6.29 5.20 -12.02
N PRO A 111 -7.25 6.08 -12.33
CA PRO A 111 -7.91 6.90 -11.32
C PRO A 111 -8.46 6.02 -10.20
N PHE A 112 -8.15 6.38 -8.95
CA PHE A 112 -8.57 5.61 -7.79
C PHE A 112 -10.10 5.56 -7.67
N GLU A 113 -10.76 6.66 -7.97
CA GLU A 113 -12.22 6.77 -7.98
C GLU A 113 -12.89 5.92 -9.09
N GLU A 114 -12.15 5.54 -10.12
CA GLU A 114 -12.63 4.64 -11.17
C GLU A 114 -12.44 3.16 -10.82
N THR A 115 -11.79 2.85 -9.69
CA THR A 115 -11.62 1.47 -9.25
C THR A 115 -12.95 0.87 -8.83
N VAL A 116 -13.09 -0.44 -9.07
CA VAL A 116 -14.30 -1.20 -8.70
C VAL A 116 -14.57 -1.11 -7.19
N SER A 117 -13.51 -1.17 -6.38
CA SER A 117 -13.62 -1.03 -4.93
C SER A 117 -14.16 0.35 -4.54
N TYR A 118 -13.63 1.44 -5.08
CA TYR A 118 -14.13 2.78 -4.78
C TYR A 118 -15.60 2.93 -5.20
N ARG A 119 -15.94 2.59 -6.44
CA ARG A 119 -17.31 2.72 -6.97
C ARG A 119 -18.32 1.89 -6.18
N SER A 120 -17.93 0.73 -5.66
CA SER A 120 -18.82 -0.11 -4.85
C SER A 120 -19.06 0.49 -3.47
N VAL A 121 -18.01 1.04 -2.85
CA VAL A 121 -18.13 1.78 -1.58
C VAL A 121 -18.99 3.03 -1.77
N GLU A 122 -18.76 3.78 -2.84
CA GLU A 122 -19.57 4.96 -3.18
C GLU A 122 -21.04 4.59 -3.42
N ALA A 123 -21.31 3.56 -4.24
CA ALA A 123 -22.67 3.10 -4.50
C ALA A 123 -23.40 2.71 -3.20
N HIS A 124 -22.72 1.99 -2.32
CA HIS A 124 -23.31 1.60 -1.04
C HIS A 124 -23.60 2.81 -0.15
N PHE A 125 -22.59 3.62 0.18
CA PHE A 125 -22.73 4.66 1.20
C PHE A 125 -23.37 5.96 0.69
N ARG A 126 -23.17 6.35 -0.58
CA ARG A 126 -23.79 7.56 -1.15
C ARG A 126 -25.14 7.28 -1.81
N HIS A 127 -25.35 6.09 -2.36
CA HIS A 127 -26.55 5.78 -3.15
C HIS A 127 -27.45 4.72 -2.50
N GLY A 128 -27.07 4.17 -1.34
CA GLY A 128 -27.88 3.19 -0.62
C GLY A 128 -27.99 1.83 -1.32
N THR A 129 -27.09 1.54 -2.27
CA THR A 129 -27.09 0.27 -3.00
C THR A 129 -26.71 -0.87 -2.06
N PRO A 130 -27.52 -1.93 -1.88
CA PRO A 130 -27.15 -3.09 -1.08
C PRO A 130 -25.82 -3.70 -1.55
N TRP A 131 -24.99 -4.21 -0.64
CA TRP A 131 -23.67 -4.77 -1.00
C TRP A 131 -23.75 -5.83 -2.10
N ARG A 132 -24.77 -6.69 -2.06
CA ARG A 132 -25.03 -7.73 -3.08
C ARG A 132 -25.19 -7.21 -4.50
N GLU A 133 -25.62 -5.96 -4.65
CA GLU A 133 -25.85 -5.32 -5.94
C GLU A 133 -24.65 -4.48 -6.41
N THR A 134 -23.60 -4.38 -5.59
CA THR A 134 -22.39 -3.63 -5.95
C THR A 134 -21.49 -4.39 -6.93
N ALA A 135 -20.78 -3.65 -7.78
CA ALA A 135 -19.93 -4.24 -8.81
C ALA A 135 -18.78 -5.09 -8.23
N GLU A 136 -18.21 -4.74 -7.07
CA GLU A 136 -17.15 -5.56 -6.45
C GLU A 136 -17.71 -6.85 -5.87
N PHE A 137 -18.91 -6.83 -5.30
CA PHE A 137 -19.55 -8.03 -4.78
C PHE A 137 -19.80 -9.03 -5.91
N GLU A 138 -20.35 -8.56 -7.03
CA GLU A 138 -20.58 -9.37 -8.23
C GLU A 138 -19.30 -10.04 -8.73
N GLN A 139 -18.18 -9.29 -8.81
CA GLN A 139 -16.89 -9.87 -9.20
C GLN A 139 -16.39 -10.97 -8.25
N TYR A 140 -16.70 -10.88 -6.96
CA TYR A 140 -16.35 -11.95 -6.02
C TYR A 140 -17.34 -13.12 -6.10
N ARG A 141 -18.62 -12.88 -6.38
CA ARG A 141 -19.62 -13.92 -6.62
C ARG A 141 -19.26 -14.79 -7.82
N GLU A 142 -18.92 -14.17 -8.96
CA GLU A 142 -18.43 -14.89 -10.15
C GLU A 142 -17.21 -15.79 -9.85
N ARG A 143 -16.32 -15.33 -8.96
CA ARG A 143 -15.13 -16.09 -8.55
C ARG A 143 -15.48 -17.26 -7.62
N LEU A 144 -16.48 -17.10 -6.74
CA LEU A 144 -17.01 -18.20 -5.93
C LEU A 144 -17.64 -19.27 -6.83
N GLU A 145 -18.44 -18.86 -7.82
CA GLU A 145 -19.05 -19.75 -8.82
C GLU A 145 -17.99 -20.51 -9.65
N ALA A 146 -16.86 -19.85 -9.95
CA ALA A 146 -15.71 -20.47 -10.59
C ALA A 146 -14.89 -21.41 -9.66
N GLY A 147 -15.31 -21.61 -8.41
CA GLY A 147 -14.64 -22.45 -7.42
C GLY A 147 -13.41 -21.83 -6.77
N GLU A 148 -13.20 -20.52 -6.91
CA GLU A 148 -12.20 -19.80 -6.14
C GLU A 148 -12.69 -19.51 -4.71
N GLN A 149 -11.78 -19.07 -3.84
CA GLN A 149 -12.10 -18.62 -2.48
C GLN A 149 -11.68 -17.16 -2.30
N PRO A 150 -12.36 -16.21 -2.97
CA PRO A 150 -12.06 -14.79 -2.84
C PRO A 150 -12.19 -14.37 -1.39
N LYS A 151 -11.24 -13.56 -0.92
CA LYS A 151 -11.17 -13.09 0.48
C LYS A 151 -11.20 -14.20 1.55
N GLY A 152 -11.02 -15.45 1.12
CA GLY A 152 -11.11 -16.64 1.93
C GLY A 152 -12.52 -17.13 2.26
N CYS A 153 -13.55 -16.51 1.69
CA CYS A 153 -14.92 -16.98 1.74
C CYS A 153 -15.08 -18.19 0.81
N THR A 154 -15.99 -19.08 1.18
CA THR A 154 -16.37 -20.30 0.46
C THR A 154 -17.84 -20.29 0.07
N THR A 155 -18.65 -19.48 0.74
CA THR A 155 -20.06 -19.24 0.39
C THR A 155 -20.33 -17.76 0.13
N GLU A 156 -21.47 -17.48 -0.48
CA GLU A 156 -21.92 -16.11 -0.75
C GLU A 156 -22.32 -15.39 0.55
N GLU A 157 -22.89 -16.10 1.53
CA GLU A 157 -23.23 -15.53 2.84
C GLU A 157 -21.98 -15.10 3.60
N GLU A 158 -20.91 -15.91 3.57
CA GLU A 158 -19.62 -15.53 4.14
C GLU A 158 -19.01 -14.30 3.44
N LEU A 159 -19.32 -14.11 2.15
CA LEU A 159 -18.90 -12.94 1.40
C LEU A 159 -19.73 -11.72 1.80
N GLU A 160 -21.05 -11.85 1.92
CA GLU A 160 -21.95 -10.78 2.37
C GLU A 160 -21.59 -10.27 3.76
N SER A 161 -21.50 -11.16 4.76
CA SER A 161 -21.10 -10.75 6.12
C SER A 161 -19.75 -10.02 6.14
N ARG A 162 -18.85 -10.37 5.21
CA ARG A 162 -17.57 -9.69 5.07
C ARG A 162 -17.69 -8.27 4.49
N PHE A 163 -18.64 -8.04 3.60
CA PHE A 163 -18.92 -6.68 3.10
C PHE A 163 -19.66 -5.85 4.15
N GLU A 164 -20.57 -6.44 4.92
CA GLU A 164 -21.25 -5.78 6.05
C GLU A 164 -20.26 -5.33 7.14
N GLU A 165 -19.11 -6.02 7.30
CA GLU A 165 -18.01 -5.53 8.17
C GLU A 165 -17.50 -4.13 7.74
N LEU A 166 -17.66 -3.74 6.47
CA LEU A 166 -17.29 -2.41 6.00
C LEU A 166 -18.19 -1.31 6.57
N ASP A 167 -19.44 -1.62 6.89
CA ASP A 167 -20.38 -0.66 7.48
C ASP A 167 -19.90 -0.28 8.89
N ALA A 168 -19.47 -1.28 9.67
CA ALA A 168 -18.87 -1.04 10.97
C ALA A 168 -17.58 -0.20 10.89
N ILE A 169 -16.77 -0.39 9.83
CA ILE A 169 -15.56 0.41 9.59
C ILE A 169 -15.94 1.85 9.20
N TYR A 170 -16.95 2.01 8.33
CA TYR A 170 -17.46 3.31 7.91
C TYR A 170 -17.95 4.12 9.13
N GLU A 171 -18.81 3.54 9.94
CA GLU A 171 -19.37 4.20 11.13
C GLU A 171 -18.28 4.59 12.13
N GLN A 172 -17.27 3.74 12.32
CA GLN A 172 -16.13 4.04 13.19
C GLN A 172 -15.31 5.22 12.65
N ILE A 173 -15.01 5.24 11.35
CA ILE A 173 -14.25 6.35 10.75
C ILE A 173 -15.08 7.64 10.76
N ALA A 174 -16.38 7.56 10.51
CA ALA A 174 -17.28 8.71 10.52
C ALA A 174 -17.40 9.32 11.94
N THR A 175 -17.42 8.48 12.98
CA THR A 175 -17.60 8.93 14.36
C THR A 175 -16.28 9.35 15.02
N ASP A 176 -15.23 8.53 14.92
CA ASP A 176 -13.98 8.70 15.66
C ASP A 176 -12.85 9.30 14.81
N GLY A 177 -13.09 9.49 13.51
CA GLY A 177 -12.04 9.78 12.53
C GLY A 177 -11.18 8.56 12.22
N TYR A 178 -10.23 8.72 11.29
CA TYR A 178 -9.37 7.62 10.88
C TYR A 178 -8.30 7.30 11.93
N ARG A 179 -8.32 6.08 12.47
CA ARG A 179 -7.34 5.59 13.44
C ARG A 179 -6.33 4.63 12.81
N SER A 180 -5.05 4.75 13.20
CA SER A 180 -4.00 3.84 12.72
C SER A 180 -4.16 2.43 13.25
N GLN A 181 -3.66 1.44 12.52
CA GLN A 181 -3.71 0.04 12.96
C GLN A 181 -3.02 -0.22 14.31
N PRO A 182 -1.87 0.39 14.66
CA PRO A 182 -1.32 0.29 16.01
C PRO A 182 -2.23 0.83 17.11
N ALA A 183 -2.95 1.92 16.85
CA ALA A 183 -3.86 2.52 17.82
C ALA A 183 -5.07 1.61 18.06
N LEU A 184 -5.66 1.09 16.98
CA LEU A 184 -6.74 0.09 17.07
C LEU A 184 -6.29 -1.19 17.77
N TRP A 185 -5.05 -1.62 17.50
CA TRP A 185 -4.44 -2.80 18.13
C TRP A 185 -4.25 -2.63 19.65
N ALA A 186 -3.86 -1.43 20.10
CA ALA A 186 -3.66 -1.14 21.52
C ALA A 186 -5.00 -1.17 22.29
N ASP A 187 -6.06 -0.64 21.69
CA ASP A 187 -7.36 -0.50 22.35
C ASP A 187 -8.21 -1.77 22.28
N ARG A 188 -8.12 -2.53 21.19
CA ARG A 188 -8.96 -3.70 20.94
C ARG A 188 -8.13 -4.90 20.48
N PRO A 189 -7.52 -5.66 21.40
CA PRO A 189 -6.78 -6.87 21.05
C PRO A 189 -7.65 -7.96 20.39
N GLU A 190 -8.98 -7.89 20.49
CA GLU A 190 -9.90 -8.83 19.82
C GLU A 190 -10.20 -8.48 18.36
N TYR A 191 -10.04 -7.20 17.97
CA TYR A 191 -10.14 -6.68 16.58
C TYR A 191 -9.22 -7.46 15.61
N GLN A 192 -8.22 -8.14 16.16
CA GLN A 192 -7.25 -8.99 15.51
C GLN A 192 -7.84 -10.24 14.84
N ARG A 193 -9.02 -10.71 15.30
CA ARG A 193 -9.66 -11.95 14.81
C ARG A 193 -10.71 -11.69 13.74
N THR A 194 -11.39 -10.54 13.77
CA THR A 194 -12.46 -10.18 12.85
C THR A 194 -11.90 -9.61 11.55
N VAL A 195 -10.97 -8.65 11.63
CA VAL A 195 -10.41 -8.05 10.43
C VAL A 195 -9.12 -8.76 10.03
N PHE A 196 -9.21 -9.60 9.00
CA PHE A 196 -8.16 -10.04 8.04
C PHE A 196 -7.81 -11.54 7.95
N TYR A 197 -8.30 -12.14 6.87
CA TYR A 197 -7.89 -13.38 6.20
C TYR A 197 -6.43 -13.44 5.69
N LYS A 198 -5.56 -12.47 6.04
CA LYS A 198 -4.21 -12.28 5.46
C LYS A 198 -3.06 -12.36 6.49
N TRP A 199 -3.26 -13.02 7.63
CA TRP A 199 -2.19 -13.28 8.60
C TRP A 199 -0.96 -13.95 7.97
N ASP A 200 -1.12 -14.72 6.89
CA ASP A 200 0.00 -15.35 6.16
C ASP A 200 0.79 -14.39 5.24
N ARG A 201 0.30 -13.16 5.04
CA ARG A 201 0.83 -12.18 4.07
C ARG A 201 1.49 -10.97 4.71
N THR A 202 1.29 -10.69 5.99
CA THR A 202 1.96 -9.59 6.69
C THR A 202 3.00 -10.09 7.68
N LEU A 203 4.03 -9.28 7.91
CA LEU A 203 5.05 -9.54 8.94
C LEU A 203 4.46 -9.33 10.34
N ASP A 204 3.58 -8.33 10.46
CA ASP A 204 2.93 -7.90 11.68
C ASP A 204 1.59 -7.24 11.29
N PRO A 205 0.46 -7.53 11.95
CA PRO A 205 -0.83 -6.92 11.62
C PRO A 205 -0.85 -5.41 11.77
N ARG A 206 0.02 -4.84 12.61
CA ARG A 206 0.17 -3.38 12.73
C ARG A 206 0.61 -2.74 11.42
N LEU A 207 1.22 -3.49 10.50
CA LEU A 207 1.62 -3.02 9.17
C LEU A 207 0.51 -3.08 8.13
N ASP A 208 -0.72 -3.42 8.51
CA ASP A 208 -1.85 -3.45 7.60
C ASP A 208 -2.50 -2.08 7.42
N GLU A 209 -1.71 -1.05 7.17
CA GLU A 209 -2.21 0.28 6.79
C GLU A 209 -2.58 0.33 5.30
N VAL A 210 -3.22 1.43 4.88
CA VAL A 210 -3.28 1.81 3.48
C VAL A 210 -1.86 1.89 2.92
N THR A 211 -1.60 1.23 1.80
CA THR A 211 -0.26 1.19 1.21
C THR A 211 -0.17 2.06 -0.02
N VAL A 212 0.93 2.81 -0.12
CA VAL A 212 1.20 3.70 -1.25
C VAL A 212 2.55 3.40 -1.89
N SER A 213 2.73 3.85 -3.12
CA SER A 213 4.01 3.92 -3.82
C SER A 213 4.26 5.37 -4.23
N ILE A 214 5.52 5.80 -4.23
CA ILE A 214 5.87 7.17 -4.63
C ILE A 214 6.42 7.17 -6.05
N GLY A 215 5.73 7.85 -6.95
CA GLY A 215 6.07 7.97 -8.37
C GLY A 215 7.28 8.86 -8.63
N ARG A 216 7.72 8.97 -9.90
CA ARG A 216 8.97 9.64 -10.29
C ARG A 216 9.07 11.13 -9.94
N ASN A 217 7.93 11.78 -9.73
CA ASN A 217 7.76 13.20 -9.42
C ASN A 217 7.20 13.44 -8.01
N GLY A 218 7.16 12.42 -7.15
CA GLY A 218 6.56 12.55 -5.82
C GLY A 218 5.05 12.38 -5.81
N SER A 219 4.41 11.90 -6.88
CA SER A 219 3.02 11.50 -6.81
C SER A 219 2.84 10.35 -5.81
N ILE A 220 1.79 10.42 -4.99
CA ILE A 220 1.45 9.38 -4.03
C ILE A 220 0.38 8.50 -4.68
N LEU A 221 0.71 7.25 -4.92
CA LEU A 221 -0.12 6.32 -5.69
C LEU A 221 -0.59 5.19 -4.79
N HIS A 222 -1.90 4.91 -4.74
CA HIS A 222 -2.44 3.76 -4.02
C HIS A 222 -1.81 2.46 -4.56
N SER A 223 -1.47 1.53 -3.66
CA SER A 223 -0.68 0.32 -3.98
C SER A 223 -1.46 -0.99 -3.91
N ASP A 224 -1.32 -1.78 -2.83
CA ASP A 224 -1.83 -3.16 -2.76
C ASP A 224 -2.82 -3.41 -1.62
N ARG A 225 -3.02 -2.44 -0.72
CA ARG A 225 -3.83 -2.63 0.50
C ARG A 225 -4.52 -1.36 0.90
N GLY A 226 -5.71 -1.58 1.46
CA GLY A 226 -6.51 -0.53 2.05
C GLY A 226 -7.47 0.10 1.06
N ASP A 227 -7.81 -0.58 -0.05
CA ASP A 227 -8.73 -0.06 -1.08
C ASP A 227 -10.03 0.48 -0.45
N HIS A 228 -10.73 -0.35 0.34
CA HIS A 228 -11.96 0.05 1.04
C HIS A 228 -11.75 1.17 2.06
N ARG A 229 -10.66 1.10 2.84
CA ARG A 229 -10.37 2.10 3.89
C ARG A 229 -10.00 3.46 3.31
N LEU A 230 -9.28 3.48 2.19
CA LEU A 230 -8.98 4.69 1.45
C LEU A 230 -10.27 5.25 0.84
N ALA A 231 -11.10 4.42 0.18
CA ALA A 231 -12.37 4.87 -0.39
C ALA A 231 -13.29 5.49 0.68
N ILE A 232 -13.47 4.81 1.82
CA ILE A 232 -14.25 5.32 2.96
C ILE A 232 -13.66 6.64 3.47
N ALA A 233 -12.34 6.71 3.68
CA ALA A 233 -11.69 7.92 4.16
C ALA A 233 -11.82 9.11 3.20
N THR A 234 -11.77 8.86 1.89
CA THR A 234 -12.02 9.86 0.84
C THR A 234 -13.47 10.32 0.85
N LEU A 235 -14.44 9.40 0.92
CA LEU A 235 -15.88 9.75 0.94
C LEU A 235 -16.29 10.56 2.16
N LEU A 236 -15.61 10.35 3.29
CA LEU A 236 -15.84 11.04 4.56
C LEU A 236 -14.96 12.30 4.71
N ASP A 237 -14.22 12.72 3.69
CA ASP A 237 -13.32 13.88 3.70
C ASP A 237 -12.38 13.88 4.93
N CYS A 238 -11.82 12.72 5.26
CA CYS A 238 -10.91 12.60 6.40
C CYS A 238 -9.68 13.50 6.20
N PRO A 239 -9.29 14.33 7.19
CA PRO A 239 -8.21 15.31 6.99
C PRO A 239 -6.84 14.64 6.77
N THR A 240 -6.60 13.51 7.44
CA THR A 240 -5.37 12.73 7.25
C THR A 240 -5.60 11.25 7.52
N ILE A 241 -4.90 10.40 6.79
CA ILE A 241 -4.79 8.96 7.05
C ILE A 241 -3.32 8.53 7.17
N PRO A 242 -3.02 7.51 8.00
CA PRO A 242 -1.71 6.89 8.04
C PRO A 242 -1.53 5.95 6.83
N VAL A 243 -0.43 6.15 6.09
CA VAL A 243 -0.05 5.27 4.98
C VAL A 243 1.35 4.70 5.16
N LEU A 244 1.58 3.53 4.55
CA LEU A 244 2.90 2.90 4.48
C LEU A 244 3.42 2.86 3.04
N VAL A 245 4.68 3.27 2.84
CA VAL A 245 5.31 3.30 1.52
C VAL A 245 5.89 1.92 1.16
N ARG A 246 5.38 1.32 0.09
CA ARG A 246 5.90 0.05 -0.45
C ARG A 246 7.20 0.22 -1.22
N ARG A 247 7.18 1.13 -2.19
CA ARG A 247 8.29 1.40 -3.09
C ARG A 247 8.34 2.87 -3.48
N ARG A 248 9.53 3.31 -3.86
CA ARG A 248 9.82 4.62 -4.44
C ARG A 248 10.37 4.43 -5.85
N HIS A 249 10.04 5.36 -6.73
CA HIS A 249 10.63 5.41 -8.06
C HIS A 249 12.11 5.81 -7.94
N ALA A 250 13.00 5.24 -8.75
CA ALA A 250 14.44 5.56 -8.71
C ALA A 250 14.72 7.07 -8.81
N ARG A 251 14.06 7.75 -9.75
CA ARG A 251 14.09 9.23 -9.89
C ARG A 251 13.60 10.00 -8.66
N TRP A 252 12.65 9.48 -7.90
CA TRP A 252 12.22 10.11 -6.64
C TRP A 252 13.23 9.87 -5.53
N GLN A 253 13.77 8.65 -5.44
CA GLN A 253 14.82 8.32 -4.49
C GLN A 253 16.04 9.23 -4.68
N SER A 254 16.44 9.53 -5.93
CA SER A 254 17.53 10.48 -6.20
C SER A 254 17.23 11.89 -5.68
N ILE A 255 15.99 12.40 -5.82
CA ILE A 255 15.61 13.70 -5.23
C ILE A 255 15.73 13.63 -3.70
N ARG A 256 15.25 12.53 -3.12
CA ARG A 256 15.28 12.32 -1.68
C ARG A 256 16.72 12.25 -1.14
N ASP A 257 17.60 11.52 -1.82
CA ASP A 257 19.01 11.40 -1.46
C ASP A 257 19.70 12.77 -1.48
N GLU A 258 19.37 13.61 -2.47
CA GLU A 258 19.83 15.01 -2.54
C GLU A 258 19.33 15.82 -1.33
N ILE A 259 18.05 15.75 -1.00
CA ILE A 259 17.47 16.47 0.16
C ILE A 259 18.12 16.04 1.47
N VAL A 260 18.32 14.74 1.66
CA VAL A 260 18.89 14.16 2.89
C VAL A 260 20.37 14.46 3.04
N SER A 261 21.10 14.58 1.93
CA SER A 261 22.55 14.85 1.96
C SER A 261 22.87 16.35 2.00
N ALA A 262 21.94 17.21 1.61
CA ALA A 262 22.14 18.65 1.63
C ALA A 262 22.25 19.20 3.06
N THR A 263 23.19 20.12 3.27
CA THR A 263 23.34 20.83 4.55
C THR A 263 22.59 22.15 4.58
N ARG A 264 22.38 22.76 3.39
CA ARG A 264 21.68 24.04 3.24
C ARG A 264 20.70 23.96 2.08
N ARG A 265 19.62 24.74 2.17
CA ARG A 265 18.61 24.88 1.10
C ARG A 265 19.23 25.36 -0.22
N SER A 266 20.31 26.14 -0.18
CA SER A 266 21.04 26.62 -1.36
C SER A 266 21.75 25.51 -2.14
N ASP A 267 22.06 24.40 -1.49
CA ASP A 267 22.82 23.29 -2.08
C ASP A 267 21.92 22.42 -2.98
N LEU A 268 20.60 22.61 -2.88
CA LEU A 268 19.60 21.85 -3.60
C LEU A 268 19.39 22.40 -5.02
N THR A 269 19.19 21.47 -5.95
CA THR A 269 18.63 21.74 -7.27
C THR A 269 17.23 22.34 -7.15
N ALA A 270 16.81 23.06 -8.19
CA ALA A 270 15.46 23.63 -8.24
C ALA A 270 14.38 22.54 -8.10
N ARG A 271 14.64 21.35 -8.66
CA ARG A 271 13.75 20.19 -8.58
C ARG A 271 13.64 19.64 -7.16
N ALA A 272 14.73 19.52 -6.40
CA ALA A 272 14.65 19.07 -5.02
C ALA A 272 13.98 20.13 -4.12
N ARG A 273 14.28 21.41 -4.35
CA ARG A 273 13.65 22.53 -3.62
C ARG A 273 12.13 22.57 -3.75
N SER A 274 11.58 22.22 -4.92
CA SER A 274 10.12 22.19 -5.12
C SER A 274 9.40 21.06 -4.38
N HIS A 275 10.13 20.16 -3.71
CA HIS A 275 9.58 18.98 -3.05
C HIS A 275 9.83 18.92 -1.55
N LEU A 276 10.34 19.99 -0.92
CA LEU A 276 10.65 20.02 0.51
C LEU A 276 9.43 19.70 1.39
N ASP A 277 8.24 20.17 1.01
CA ASP A 277 7.01 19.94 1.80
C ASP A 277 6.39 18.55 1.56
N HIS A 278 7.01 17.72 0.71
CA HIS A 278 6.50 16.40 0.41
C HIS A 278 6.55 15.51 1.68
N PRO A 279 5.48 14.77 2.02
CA PRO A 279 5.37 13.99 3.26
C PRO A 279 6.53 13.01 3.51
N ASP A 280 7.11 12.48 2.43
CA ASP A 280 8.21 11.53 2.46
C ASP A 280 9.59 12.12 2.82
N VAL A 281 9.74 13.46 2.74
CA VAL A 281 11.04 14.15 2.93
C VAL A 281 10.97 15.34 3.89
N ARG A 282 9.79 15.90 4.17
CA ARG A 282 9.61 17.06 5.08
C ARG A 282 10.22 16.89 6.47
N ARG A 283 10.39 15.64 6.94
CA ARG A 283 11.00 15.30 8.24
C ARG A 283 12.51 15.04 8.15
N CYS A 284 13.09 15.12 6.96
CA CYS A 284 14.49 14.78 6.69
C CYS A 284 15.38 16.02 6.65
N HIS A 285 14.80 17.22 6.74
CA HIS A 285 15.52 18.48 6.73
C HIS A 285 14.89 19.46 7.73
N GLU A 286 15.67 20.48 8.10
CA GLU A 286 15.25 21.59 8.98
C GLU A 286 15.34 22.94 8.24
N PHE A 287 15.38 22.94 6.90
CA PHE A 287 15.43 24.17 6.12
C PHE A 287 14.19 25.04 6.41
N GLU A 288 14.40 26.22 6.98
CA GLU A 288 13.34 27.22 7.15
C GLU A 288 12.72 27.60 5.79
N GLU A 289 11.42 27.91 5.79
CA GLU A 289 10.79 28.56 4.64
C GLU A 289 11.41 29.95 4.47
N PRO A 290 11.73 30.37 3.23
CA PRO A 290 12.09 31.77 3.02
C PRO A 290 10.90 32.64 3.46
N PRO A 291 11.13 33.74 4.21
CA PRO A 291 10.07 34.67 4.51
C PRO A 291 9.43 35.12 3.19
N ALA A 292 8.09 35.09 3.14
CA ALA A 292 7.31 35.49 1.98
C ALA A 292 7.89 36.78 1.41
N GLU A 293 8.39 36.72 0.17
CA GLU A 293 9.01 37.86 -0.48
C GLU A 293 7.94 38.94 -0.59
N ASN A 294 8.05 39.92 0.29
CA ASN A 294 7.21 41.10 0.36
C ASN A 294 7.26 41.72 -1.04
N THR A 295 6.18 41.57 -1.80
CA THR A 295 6.04 42.17 -3.12
C THR A 295 5.98 43.67 -2.87
N ARG A 296 7.16 44.31 -2.77
CA ARG A 296 7.25 45.76 -2.70
C ARG A 296 6.76 46.28 -4.03
N SER A 297 5.50 46.69 -4.00
CA SER A 297 4.86 47.59 -4.93
C SER A 297 5.85 48.69 -5.36
N ALA A 298 6.41 48.54 -6.54
CA ALA A 298 6.99 49.64 -7.29
C ALA A 298 5.84 50.43 -7.91
N ALA A 299 5.14 51.19 -7.08
CA ALA A 299 4.21 52.23 -7.52
C ALA A 299 4.55 53.53 -6.78
N SER A 300 5.67 54.15 -7.17
CA SER A 300 5.96 55.54 -6.84
C SER A 300 7.01 56.08 -7.80
N THR A 301 6.55 56.63 -8.93
CA THR A 301 7.10 57.85 -9.56
C THR A 301 6.21 58.22 -10.76
N ALA A 302 5.20 59.05 -10.49
CA ALA A 302 4.55 59.90 -11.49
C ALA A 302 3.87 61.07 -10.75
N ARG A 303 4.69 62.00 -10.27
CA ARG A 303 4.34 63.40 -10.07
C ARG A 303 5.58 64.19 -10.47
N ASP A 304 5.59 64.63 -11.71
CA ASP A 304 5.80 66.02 -12.13
C ASP A 304 5.33 66.15 -13.60
#